data_AF-A0A5C9F4L4-F1
#
_entry.id   AF-A0A5C9F4L4-F1
#
_cell.length_a   1.000
_cell.length_b   1.000
_cell.length_c   1.000
_cell.angle_alpha   90.00
_cell.angle_beta   90.00
_cell.angle_gamma   90.00
#
_symmetry.space_group_name_H-M   'P 1'
#
loop_
_entity.id
_entity.type
_entity.pdbx_description
1 polymer ?
#
loop_
_entity_poly.entity_id
_entity_poly.type
_entity_poly.pdbx_seq_one_letter_code
_entity_poly.pdbx_strand_id
1 'polypeptide(L)'
;MITHGLYKTFDLYSNEISLFYDCIDKYFKGIILRNLSQIPLDSHESKRILGTLKSIINDALTQFGFSAEEIESHLTFLWKTEVITDILAETDIFQMYEKLSPLLYKLFLERIMNYVVDSNSNSIMVKLKSEQFLPIEFLINIQRIKDRFNRSSEKKERLKKYLGIQKKILRKLRDSEASIRNLQNLAEPREKLQLSYIIYRIIDFFNLKNLFDFSTIKEYIANKYDDWLDTIPLVSLKNPDLYYCGMYLANQLSIPIDLDKIKYFLLNIYDENIDEFEAPLIEATNQVYYFFKTAWMADLELSPRQITELLKGEEKFFGHTYLKNLETSQLVIILMIYNQLGLYDKIEEEKLRNIINEIEKRIAPEGIKQFRDGFISAEATYFVLYCKYFRDDLKKVNTGEIIDRLISRIFRNLQLIDFSKDINYDLLTELYYACESLQLLSCMGVENMIKNLARHLFPDNIIDELLSNGRIRNRNSRLCDLKVDRLTGELIYLY
;
A
#
# COMPACT_ATOMS: atom_id res chain seq x y z
N MET A 1 1.05 6.80 -1.38
CA MET A 1 0.77 6.01 -0.15
C MET A 1 2.01 5.91 0.73
N ILE A 2 3.15 5.38 0.25
CA ILE A 2 4.40 5.33 1.03
C ILE A 2 4.85 6.72 1.54
N THR A 3 4.59 7.81 0.84
CA THR A 3 4.96 9.17 1.28
C THR A 3 3.96 9.83 2.24
N HIS A 4 2.83 9.20 2.59
CA HIS A 4 1.78 9.84 3.39
C HIS A 4 2.28 10.35 4.75
N GLY A 5 2.98 9.50 5.51
CA GLY A 5 3.57 9.84 6.79
C GLY A 5 4.61 10.97 6.72
N LEU A 6 5.30 11.12 5.57
CA LEU A 6 6.19 12.26 5.35
C LEU A 6 5.42 13.56 5.29
N TYR A 7 4.36 13.61 4.47
CA TYR A 7 3.54 14.81 4.32
C TYR A 7 2.85 15.15 5.63
N LYS A 8 2.37 14.15 6.37
CA LYS A 8 1.76 14.36 7.68
C LYS A 8 2.76 14.86 8.73
N THR A 9 3.99 14.34 8.73
CA THR A 9 5.06 14.87 9.59
C THR A 9 5.37 16.32 9.26
N PHE A 10 5.46 16.65 7.97
CA PHE A 10 5.71 18.02 7.52
C PHE A 10 4.56 18.95 7.89
N ASP A 11 3.31 18.51 7.70
CA ASP A 11 2.09 19.25 8.07
C ASP A 11 2.03 19.58 9.56
N LEU A 12 2.30 18.59 10.42
CA LEU A 12 2.32 18.79 11.87
C LEU A 12 3.45 19.72 12.33
N TYR A 13 4.57 19.74 11.60
CA TYR A 13 5.72 20.54 11.96
C TYR A 13 5.61 21.99 11.45
N SER A 14 5.09 22.17 10.24
CA SER A 14 5.18 23.44 9.53
C SER A 14 4.18 24.47 10.07
N ASN A 15 4.70 25.49 10.75
CA ASN A 15 3.95 26.72 11.05
C ASN A 15 3.48 27.37 9.73
N GLU A 16 2.24 27.87 9.71
CA GLU A 16 1.62 28.55 8.56
C GLU A 16 1.30 27.68 7.33
N ILE A 17 1.25 26.35 7.49
CA ILE A 17 0.86 25.47 6.38
C ILE A 17 -0.58 25.70 5.91
N SER A 18 -1.46 26.17 6.80
CA SER A 18 -2.82 26.59 6.46
C SER A 18 -2.83 27.72 5.42
N LEU A 19 -1.96 28.72 5.56
CA LEU A 19 -1.85 29.82 4.59
C LEU A 19 -1.42 29.32 3.21
N PHE A 20 -0.52 28.34 3.18
CA PHE A 20 -0.12 27.68 1.93
C PHE A 20 -1.30 26.98 1.25
N TYR A 21 -2.12 26.26 2.02
CA TYR A 21 -3.33 25.61 1.51
C TYR A 21 -4.40 26.61 1.04
N ASP A 22 -4.58 27.72 1.75
CA ASP A 22 -5.50 28.79 1.36
C ASP A 22 -5.09 29.44 0.03
N CYS A 23 -3.80 29.61 -0.21
CA CYS A 23 -3.27 30.08 -1.49
C CYS A 23 -3.59 29.10 -2.64
N ILE A 24 -3.41 27.79 -2.41
CA ILE A 24 -3.79 26.76 -3.38
C ILE A 24 -5.29 26.85 -3.70
N ASP A 25 -6.13 26.91 -2.68
CA ASP A 25 -7.58 26.98 -2.89
C ASP A 25 -8.02 28.22 -3.60
N LYS A 26 -7.51 29.38 -3.20
CA LYS A 26 -7.82 30.66 -3.85
C LYS A 26 -7.51 30.59 -5.34
N TYR A 27 -6.40 29.97 -5.70
CA TYR A 27 -6.02 29.79 -7.09
C TYR A 27 -6.97 28.85 -7.83
N PHE A 28 -7.16 27.62 -7.35
CA PHE A 28 -7.97 26.62 -8.06
C PHE A 28 -9.46 27.01 -8.10
N LYS A 29 -10.02 27.54 -7.01
CA LYS A 29 -11.38 28.11 -7.03
C LYS A 29 -11.49 29.27 -8.02
N GLY A 30 -10.46 30.12 -8.11
CA GLY A 30 -10.39 31.18 -9.11
C GLY A 30 -10.39 30.66 -10.55
N ILE A 31 -9.65 29.58 -10.83
CA ILE A 31 -9.65 28.93 -12.14
C ILE A 31 -11.00 28.29 -12.44
N ILE A 32 -11.61 27.60 -11.48
CA ILE A 32 -12.94 26.99 -11.64
C ILE A 32 -13.96 28.08 -11.97
N LEU A 33 -13.96 29.20 -11.24
CA LEU A 33 -14.82 30.35 -11.49
C LEU A 33 -14.67 30.90 -12.92
N ARG A 34 -13.43 31.03 -13.41
CA ARG A 34 -13.16 31.52 -14.78
C ARG A 34 -13.62 30.55 -15.87
N ASN A 35 -13.75 29.27 -15.55
CA ASN A 35 -14.15 28.21 -16.48
C ASN A 35 -15.57 27.70 -16.21
N LEU A 36 -16.38 28.42 -15.43
CA LEU A 36 -17.78 28.05 -15.13
C LEU A 36 -18.62 27.80 -16.38
N SER A 37 -18.37 28.53 -17.47
CA SER A 37 -19.08 28.34 -18.74
C SER A 37 -18.82 26.99 -19.40
N GLN A 38 -17.75 26.27 -19.02
CA GLN A 38 -17.41 24.93 -19.51
C GLN A 38 -18.03 23.82 -18.65
N ILE A 39 -18.59 24.17 -17.49
CA ILE A 39 -19.13 23.22 -16.53
C ILE A 39 -20.62 22.99 -16.84
N PRO A 40 -21.06 21.73 -17.02
CA PRO A 40 -22.47 21.43 -17.20
C PRO A 40 -23.25 21.91 -15.98
N LEU A 41 -24.20 22.84 -16.18
CA LEU A 41 -25.01 23.40 -15.09
C LEU A 41 -26.20 22.49 -14.72
N ASP A 42 -26.45 21.42 -15.48
CA ASP A 42 -27.49 20.45 -15.15
C ASP A 42 -27.03 19.52 -14.02
N SER A 43 -27.64 19.74 -12.84
CA SER A 43 -27.38 19.07 -11.56
C SER A 43 -27.53 17.54 -11.51
N HIS A 44 -27.89 16.89 -12.63
CA HIS A 44 -28.06 15.44 -12.71
C HIS A 44 -26.85 14.69 -13.29
N GLU A 45 -25.80 15.39 -13.70
CA GLU A 45 -24.62 14.77 -14.32
C GLU A 45 -23.32 14.98 -13.51
N SER A 46 -23.32 14.66 -12.21
CA SER A 46 -22.13 14.77 -11.33
C SER A 46 -20.86 14.13 -11.94
N LYS A 47 -21.01 13.06 -12.72
CA LYS A 47 -19.89 12.44 -13.46
C LYS A 47 -19.29 13.36 -14.53
N ARG A 48 -20.12 14.09 -15.28
CA ARG A 48 -19.65 15.05 -16.28
C ARG A 48 -19.02 16.28 -15.61
N ILE A 49 -19.63 16.79 -14.53
CA ILE A 49 -19.05 17.88 -13.72
C ILE A 49 -17.67 17.50 -13.20
N LEU A 50 -17.52 16.30 -12.62
CA LEU A 50 -16.24 15.79 -12.15
C LEU A 50 -15.23 15.63 -13.30
N GLY A 51 -15.67 15.18 -14.47
CA GLY A 51 -14.84 15.09 -15.67
C GLY A 51 -14.28 16.45 -16.10
N THR A 52 -15.13 17.48 -16.17
CA THR A 52 -14.70 18.85 -16.49
C THR A 52 -13.77 19.41 -15.42
N LEU A 53 -14.10 19.24 -14.14
CA LEU A 53 -13.26 19.68 -13.02
C LEU A 53 -11.86 19.05 -13.07
N LYS A 54 -11.79 17.75 -13.36
CA LYS A 54 -10.51 17.03 -13.56
C LYS A 54 -9.72 17.61 -14.72
N SER A 55 -10.35 17.92 -15.86
CA SER A 55 -9.67 18.54 -17.00
C SER A 55 -9.09 19.90 -16.63
N ILE A 56 -9.89 20.77 -16.01
CA ILE A 56 -9.47 22.11 -15.57
C ILE A 56 -8.27 22.04 -14.62
N ILE A 57 -8.32 21.14 -13.63
CA ILE A 57 -7.23 20.92 -12.68
C ILE A 57 -5.99 20.39 -13.39
N ASN A 58 -6.15 19.40 -14.28
CA ASN A 58 -5.04 18.80 -15.03
C ASN A 58 -4.33 19.84 -15.90
N ASP A 59 -5.07 20.70 -16.60
CA ASP A 59 -4.51 21.77 -17.42
C ASP A 59 -3.72 22.77 -16.57
N ALA A 60 -4.26 23.16 -15.41
CA ALA A 60 -3.57 24.05 -14.48
C ALA A 60 -2.27 23.41 -13.95
N LEU A 61 -2.31 22.14 -13.52
CA LEU A 61 -1.14 21.40 -13.04
C LEU A 61 -0.08 21.23 -14.14
N THR A 62 -0.49 20.93 -15.36
CA THR A 62 0.41 20.84 -16.52
C THR A 62 1.10 22.17 -16.77
N GLN A 63 0.36 23.29 -16.67
CA GLN A 63 0.95 24.61 -16.75
C GLN A 63 2.00 24.82 -15.65
N PHE A 64 1.78 24.37 -14.41
CA PHE A 64 2.79 24.44 -13.35
C PHE A 64 4.06 23.60 -13.60
N GLY A 65 4.08 22.76 -14.62
CA GLY A 65 5.20 21.90 -14.97
C GLY A 65 5.17 20.55 -14.25
N PHE A 66 4.01 20.14 -13.74
CA PHE A 66 3.80 18.73 -13.38
C PHE A 66 3.69 17.90 -14.66
N SER A 67 4.34 16.75 -14.66
CA SER A 67 4.24 15.84 -15.78
C SER A 67 2.89 15.11 -15.74
N ALA A 68 2.40 14.68 -16.90
CA ALA A 68 1.14 13.92 -16.99
C ALA A 68 1.17 12.69 -16.07
N GLU A 69 2.34 12.07 -15.89
CA GLU A 69 2.54 10.93 -15.00
C GLU A 69 2.33 11.26 -13.52
N GLU A 70 2.86 12.40 -13.09
CA GLU A 70 2.75 12.84 -11.70
C GLU A 70 1.30 13.18 -11.38
N ILE A 71 0.62 13.84 -12.32
CA ILE A 71 -0.79 14.17 -12.20
C ILE A 71 -1.63 12.89 -12.18
N GLU A 72 -1.42 11.98 -13.13
CA GLU A 72 -2.22 10.75 -13.25
C GLU A 72 -2.03 9.82 -12.05
N SER A 73 -0.81 9.64 -11.53
CA SER A 73 -0.60 8.81 -10.34
C SER A 73 -1.32 9.35 -9.09
N HIS A 74 -1.50 10.67 -8.98
CA HIS A 74 -2.20 11.31 -7.86
C HIS A 74 -3.70 11.46 -8.09
N LEU A 75 -4.15 11.71 -9.32
CA LEU A 75 -5.57 11.82 -9.65
C LEU A 75 -6.22 10.46 -9.87
N THR A 76 -5.47 9.43 -10.27
CA THR A 76 -6.01 8.06 -10.41
C THR A 76 -6.37 7.46 -9.06
N PHE A 77 -5.72 7.91 -7.99
CA PHE A 77 -6.11 7.65 -6.61
C PHE A 77 -7.57 8.01 -6.32
N LEU A 78 -8.14 9.00 -7.02
CA LEU A 78 -9.56 9.35 -6.88
C LEU A 78 -10.48 8.17 -7.19
N TRP A 79 -10.08 7.23 -8.04
CA TRP A 79 -10.92 6.11 -8.50
C TRP A 79 -11.08 4.96 -7.51
N LYS A 80 -10.72 5.15 -6.23
CA LYS A 80 -11.22 4.24 -5.20
C LYS A 80 -12.72 4.47 -5.02
N THR A 81 -13.48 3.37 -5.06
CA THR A 81 -14.94 3.36 -5.16
C THR A 81 -15.62 4.21 -4.10
N GLU A 82 -15.11 4.21 -2.87
CA GLU A 82 -15.64 5.02 -1.75
C GLU A 82 -15.45 6.53 -1.99
N VAL A 83 -14.26 6.95 -2.41
CA VAL A 83 -13.93 8.37 -2.65
C VAL A 83 -14.74 8.97 -3.79
N ILE A 84 -14.91 8.22 -4.88
CA ILE A 84 -15.74 8.67 -6.00
C ILE A 84 -17.20 8.75 -5.61
N THR A 85 -17.69 7.77 -4.86
CA THR A 85 -19.09 7.77 -4.43
C THR A 85 -19.36 9.02 -3.58
N ASP A 86 -18.45 9.34 -2.66
CA ASP A 86 -18.54 10.55 -1.84
C ASP A 86 -18.49 11.84 -2.66
N ILE A 87 -17.57 11.93 -3.63
CA ILE A 87 -17.47 13.12 -4.52
C ILE A 87 -18.72 13.25 -5.41
N LEU A 88 -19.22 12.14 -5.95
CA LEU A 88 -20.38 12.14 -6.84
C LEU A 88 -21.70 12.38 -6.09
N ALA A 89 -21.72 12.19 -4.77
CA ALA A 89 -22.85 12.55 -3.91
C ALA A 89 -23.03 14.06 -3.80
N GLU A 90 -21.96 14.84 -3.97
CA GLU A 90 -22.03 16.30 -3.98
C GLU A 90 -22.67 16.80 -5.29
N THR A 91 -23.52 17.81 -5.20
CA THR A 91 -24.18 18.44 -6.36
C THR A 91 -23.56 19.79 -6.74
N ASP A 92 -22.77 20.37 -5.84
CA ASP A 92 -22.07 21.65 -6.06
C ASP A 92 -20.60 21.43 -6.42
N ILE A 93 -20.10 22.19 -7.40
CA ILE A 93 -18.73 22.04 -7.89
C ILE A 93 -17.68 22.43 -6.85
N PHE A 94 -17.96 23.41 -5.99
CA PHE A 94 -17.04 23.79 -4.95
C PHE A 94 -17.01 22.74 -3.84
N GLN A 95 -18.14 22.12 -3.51
CA GLN A 95 -18.18 20.95 -2.62
C GLN A 95 -17.38 19.77 -3.20
N MET A 96 -17.53 19.47 -4.50
CA MET A 96 -16.67 18.49 -5.17
C MET A 96 -15.19 18.87 -5.08
N TYR A 97 -14.86 20.15 -5.30
CA TYR A 97 -13.49 20.63 -5.17
C TYR A 97 -12.94 20.46 -3.75
N GLU A 98 -13.71 20.75 -2.70
CA GLU A 98 -13.27 20.58 -1.30
C GLU A 98 -12.90 19.12 -1.00
N LYS A 99 -13.56 18.14 -1.64
CA LYS A 99 -13.21 16.72 -1.52
C LYS A 99 -11.94 16.36 -2.32
N LEU A 100 -11.61 17.12 -3.37
CA LEU A 100 -10.42 16.94 -4.21
C LEU A 100 -9.18 17.68 -3.68
N SER A 101 -9.36 18.82 -3.02
CA SER A 101 -8.28 19.72 -2.60
C SER A 101 -7.20 19.06 -1.73
N PRO A 102 -7.50 18.06 -0.85
CA PRO A 102 -6.46 17.36 -0.10
C PRO A 102 -5.44 16.62 -0.97
N LEU A 103 -5.82 16.20 -2.18
CA LEU A 103 -4.89 15.58 -3.13
C LEU A 103 -3.97 16.60 -3.77
N LEU A 104 -4.50 17.79 -4.07
CA LEU A 104 -3.70 18.91 -4.56
C LEU A 104 -2.67 19.29 -3.51
N TYR A 105 -3.06 19.42 -2.24
CA TYR A 105 -2.14 19.69 -1.15
C TYR A 105 -1.00 18.66 -1.08
N LYS A 106 -1.31 17.35 -1.19
CA LYS A 106 -0.28 16.29 -1.22
C LYS A 106 0.70 16.48 -2.38
N LEU A 107 0.19 16.75 -3.59
CA LEU A 107 0.99 16.94 -4.79
C LEU A 107 1.90 18.18 -4.71
N PHE A 108 1.41 19.29 -4.16
CA PHE A 108 2.25 20.47 -3.91
C PHE A 108 3.26 20.24 -2.77
N LEU A 109 2.87 19.57 -1.68
CA LEU A 109 3.79 19.22 -0.59
C LEU A 109 4.92 18.31 -1.05
N GLU A 110 4.66 17.40 -1.99
CA GLU A 110 5.71 16.59 -2.60
C GLU A 110 6.79 17.47 -3.25
N ARG A 111 6.41 18.56 -3.91
CA ARG A 111 7.37 19.52 -4.50
C ARG A 111 8.14 20.29 -3.45
N ILE A 112 7.47 20.72 -2.37
CA ILE A 112 8.14 21.37 -1.24
C ILE A 112 9.19 20.42 -0.63
N MET A 113 8.81 19.17 -0.37
CA MET A 113 9.71 18.17 0.20
C MET A 113 10.89 17.86 -0.73
N ASN A 114 10.64 17.73 -2.03
CA ASN A 114 11.71 17.57 -3.00
C ASN A 114 12.66 18.78 -3.06
N TYR A 115 12.14 20.01 -2.94
CA TYR A 115 12.95 21.22 -2.85
C TYR A 115 13.81 21.28 -1.58
N VAL A 116 13.27 20.83 -0.44
CA VAL A 116 13.99 20.77 0.85
C VAL A 116 15.22 19.87 0.76
N VAL A 117 15.15 18.77 0.00
CA VAL A 117 16.28 17.83 -0.15
C VAL A 117 17.06 17.97 -1.46
N ASP A 118 16.81 19.03 -2.23
CA ASP A 118 17.45 19.32 -3.52
C ASP A 118 17.30 18.19 -4.58
N SER A 119 16.13 17.56 -4.66
CA SER A 119 15.76 16.69 -5.78
C SER A 119 15.08 17.50 -6.87
N ASN A 120 15.86 18.05 -7.82
CA ASN A 120 15.42 18.65 -9.09
C ASN A 120 14.03 19.36 -9.08
N SER A 121 13.83 20.35 -8.20
CA SER A 121 12.52 21.03 -8.04
C SER A 121 12.60 22.57 -8.06
N ASN A 122 13.76 23.14 -8.38
CA ASN A 122 13.98 24.59 -8.30
C ASN A 122 13.10 25.37 -9.29
N SER A 123 12.86 24.84 -10.49
CA SER A 123 12.01 25.48 -11.51
C SER A 123 10.54 25.60 -11.05
N ILE A 124 9.99 24.54 -10.46
CA ILE A 124 8.61 24.53 -9.95
C ILE A 124 8.48 25.49 -8.77
N MET A 125 9.46 25.55 -7.86
CA MET A 125 9.43 26.49 -6.74
C MET A 125 9.43 27.96 -7.19
N VAL A 126 10.20 28.29 -8.23
CA VAL A 126 10.16 29.63 -8.84
C VAL A 126 8.77 29.94 -9.38
N LYS A 127 8.12 28.95 -10.03
CA LYS A 127 6.78 29.11 -10.58
C LYS A 127 5.70 29.23 -9.50
N LEU A 128 5.77 28.45 -8.42
CA LEU A 128 4.88 28.58 -7.28
C LEU A 128 5.01 29.97 -6.64
N LYS A 129 6.24 30.50 -6.55
CA LYS A 129 6.48 31.86 -6.06
C LYS A 129 5.87 32.91 -6.99
N SER A 130 6.04 32.78 -8.32
CA SER A 130 5.49 33.76 -9.28
C SER A 130 3.96 33.80 -9.27
N GLU A 131 3.31 32.65 -9.03
CA GLU A 131 1.85 32.54 -8.92
C GLU A 131 1.32 32.86 -7.51
N GLN A 132 2.16 33.37 -6.60
CA GLN A 132 1.82 33.75 -5.23
C GLN A 132 1.30 32.59 -4.36
N PHE A 133 1.71 31.36 -4.64
CA PHE A 133 1.37 30.19 -3.82
C PHE A 133 2.12 30.14 -2.50
N LEU A 134 3.24 30.86 -2.40
CA LEU A 134 4.18 30.77 -1.28
C LEU A 134 4.19 32.09 -0.49
N PRO A 135 3.34 32.22 0.55
CA PRO A 135 3.42 33.33 1.50
C PRO A 135 4.83 33.49 2.07
N ILE A 136 5.22 34.71 2.44
CA ILE A 136 6.58 35.02 2.91
C ILE A 136 6.87 34.23 4.19
N GLU A 137 5.90 34.14 5.09
CA GLU A 137 5.98 33.42 6.35
C GLU A 137 6.25 31.92 6.10
N PHE A 138 5.56 31.33 5.13
CA PHE A 138 5.75 29.94 4.74
C PHE A 138 7.10 29.71 4.05
N LEU A 139 7.58 30.64 3.21
CA LEU A 139 8.90 30.58 2.61
C LEU A 139 10.03 30.59 3.66
N ILE A 140 9.90 31.46 4.67
CA ILE A 140 10.86 31.52 5.79
C ILE A 140 10.89 30.17 6.52
N ASN A 141 9.72 29.56 6.74
CA ASN A 141 9.64 28.24 7.36
C ASN A 141 10.33 27.15 6.52
N ILE A 142 10.00 27.06 5.22
CA ILE A 142 10.64 26.09 4.31
C ILE A 142 12.16 26.26 4.32
N GLN A 143 12.66 27.50 4.28
CA GLN A 143 14.10 27.76 4.29
C GLN A 143 14.74 27.26 5.59
N ARG A 144 14.12 27.49 6.75
CA ARG A 144 14.59 26.96 8.04
C ARG A 144 14.62 25.43 8.06
N ILE A 145 13.58 24.78 7.52
CA ILE A 145 13.54 23.31 7.40
C ILE A 145 14.68 22.83 6.51
N LYS A 146 14.87 23.46 5.35
CA LYS A 146 15.94 23.15 4.41
C LYS A 146 17.32 23.29 5.06
N ASP A 147 17.56 24.34 5.84
CA ASP A 147 18.81 24.54 6.56
C ASP A 147 19.06 23.43 7.61
N ARG A 148 18.01 22.94 8.29
CA ARG A 148 18.12 21.80 9.22
C ARG A 148 18.49 20.51 8.49
N PHE A 149 17.91 20.26 7.32
CA PHE A 149 18.31 19.14 6.47
C PHE A 149 19.73 19.29 5.92
N ASN A 150 20.15 20.49 5.55
CA ASN A 150 21.52 20.76 5.10
C ASN A 150 22.58 20.49 6.19
N ARG A 151 22.21 20.66 7.47
CA ARG A 151 23.05 20.30 8.62
C ARG A 151 23.07 18.79 8.93
N SER A 152 22.16 18.01 8.35
CA SER A 152 22.05 16.57 8.53
C SER A 152 22.10 15.85 7.18
N SER A 153 23.31 15.71 6.64
CA SER A 153 23.55 15.10 5.32
C SER A 153 22.99 13.67 5.20
N GLU A 154 23.10 12.88 6.27
CA GLU A 154 22.57 11.51 6.34
C GLU A 154 21.03 11.49 6.16
N LYS A 155 20.29 12.28 6.95
CA LYS A 155 18.83 12.34 6.86
C LYS A 155 18.37 12.89 5.52
N LYS A 156 19.08 13.89 5.00
CA LYS A 156 18.83 14.46 3.67
C LYS A 156 18.94 13.40 2.57
N GLU A 157 19.99 12.59 2.59
CA GLU A 157 20.17 11.52 1.59
C GLU A 157 19.14 10.40 1.76
N ARG A 158 18.81 10.00 2.99
CA ARG A 158 17.74 9.02 3.25
C ARG A 158 16.40 9.47 2.71
N LEU A 159 15.99 10.70 3.02
CA LEU A 159 14.74 11.27 2.52
C LEU A 159 14.74 11.40 1.00
N LYS A 160 15.85 11.83 0.39
CA LYS A 160 16.01 11.89 -1.07
C LYS A 160 15.83 10.53 -1.73
N LYS A 161 16.44 9.47 -1.19
CA LYS A 161 16.25 8.09 -1.69
C LYS A 161 14.80 7.64 -1.53
N TYR A 162 14.19 7.94 -0.39
CA TYR A 162 12.80 7.58 -0.11
C TYR A 162 11.82 8.21 -1.11
N LEU A 163 11.92 9.53 -1.34
CA LEU A 163 11.09 10.24 -2.31
C LEU A 163 11.29 9.73 -3.75
N GLY A 164 12.48 9.20 -4.07
CA GLY A 164 12.80 8.64 -5.37
C GLY A 164 12.18 7.26 -5.68
N ILE A 165 11.59 6.57 -4.69
CA ILE A 165 11.05 5.20 -4.86
C ILE A 165 9.96 5.15 -5.92
N GLN A 166 8.90 5.95 -5.75
CA GLN A 166 7.72 5.93 -6.63
C GLN A 166 8.12 6.23 -8.08
N LYS A 167 8.95 7.26 -8.29
CA LYS A 167 9.43 7.62 -9.63
C LYS A 167 10.21 6.49 -10.30
N LYS A 168 11.05 5.77 -9.55
CA LYS A 168 11.82 4.64 -10.10
C LYS A 168 10.94 3.45 -10.47
N ILE A 169 9.97 3.11 -9.63
CA ILE A 169 9.03 2.02 -9.90
C ILE A 169 8.19 2.35 -11.13
N LEU A 170 7.61 3.55 -11.17
CA LEU A 170 6.80 4.01 -12.30
C LEU A 170 7.56 3.94 -13.63
N ARG A 171 8.79 4.44 -13.65
CA ARG A 171 9.64 4.37 -14.84
C ARG A 171 9.87 2.91 -15.26
N LYS A 172 10.23 2.04 -14.31
CA LYS A 172 10.50 0.62 -14.60
C LYS A 172 9.28 -0.12 -15.15
N LEU A 173 8.08 0.13 -14.61
CA LEU A 173 6.85 -0.49 -15.10
C LEU A 173 6.51 -0.03 -16.52
N ARG A 174 6.70 1.27 -16.82
CA ARG A 174 6.46 1.82 -18.16
C ARG A 174 7.45 1.32 -19.20
N ASP A 175 8.74 1.29 -18.84
CA ASP A 175 9.79 0.75 -19.71
C ASP A 175 9.51 -0.72 -20.09
N SER A 176 8.65 -1.42 -19.34
CA SER A 176 8.25 -2.80 -19.58
C SER A 176 6.76 -2.99 -19.93
N GLU A 177 6.03 -1.93 -20.27
CA GLU A 177 4.58 -1.99 -20.55
C GLU A 177 4.24 -3.02 -21.63
N ALA A 178 4.99 -3.03 -22.74
CA ALA A 178 4.79 -3.98 -23.82
C ALA A 178 5.01 -5.44 -23.38
N SER A 179 6.00 -5.69 -22.53
CA SER A 179 6.29 -7.02 -22.00
C SER A 179 5.21 -7.48 -21.04
N ILE A 180 4.73 -6.57 -20.16
CA ILE A 180 3.62 -6.82 -19.23
C ILE A 180 2.35 -7.19 -20.02
N ARG A 181 2.03 -6.43 -21.08
CA ARG A 181 0.88 -6.72 -21.94
C ARG A 181 0.99 -8.07 -22.66
N ASN A 182 2.20 -8.60 -22.84
CA ASN A 182 2.42 -9.87 -23.53
C ASN A 182 2.49 -11.08 -22.59
N LEU A 183 2.30 -10.92 -21.28
CA LEU A 183 2.35 -12.02 -20.30
C LEU A 183 1.28 -13.09 -20.56
N GLN A 184 0.14 -12.75 -21.19
CA GLN A 184 -0.85 -13.77 -21.57
C GLN A 184 -0.37 -14.76 -22.64
N ASN A 185 0.71 -14.43 -23.36
CA ASN A 185 1.25 -15.29 -24.41
C ASN A 185 2.15 -16.39 -23.83
N LEU A 186 2.36 -16.40 -22.50
CA LEU A 186 3.00 -17.51 -21.81
C LEU A 186 2.17 -18.78 -21.99
N ALA A 187 2.86 -19.89 -22.24
CA ALA A 187 2.23 -21.17 -22.50
C ALA A 187 1.56 -21.74 -21.24
N GLU A 188 2.23 -21.63 -20.10
CA GLU A 188 1.80 -22.20 -18.82
C GLU A 188 0.78 -21.29 -18.12
N PRO A 189 -0.45 -21.79 -17.82
CA PRO A 189 -1.46 -21.06 -17.03
C PRO A 189 -0.91 -20.54 -15.71
N ARG A 190 -0.07 -21.36 -15.05
CA ARG A 190 0.55 -21.02 -13.77
C ARG A 190 1.39 -19.76 -13.85
N GLU A 191 2.36 -19.75 -14.74
CA GLU A 191 3.27 -18.61 -14.92
C GLU A 191 2.50 -17.36 -15.33
N LYS A 192 1.55 -17.53 -16.26
CA LYS A 192 0.67 -16.47 -16.75
C LYS A 192 -0.08 -15.78 -15.61
N LEU A 193 -0.80 -16.55 -14.79
CA LEU A 193 -1.73 -16.00 -13.82
C LEU A 193 -1.00 -15.48 -12.57
N GLN A 194 -0.04 -16.23 -12.05
CA GLN A 194 0.74 -15.80 -10.89
C GLN A 194 1.51 -14.51 -11.22
N LEU A 195 2.15 -14.41 -12.40
CA LEU A 195 2.89 -13.20 -12.79
C LEU A 195 1.95 -12.02 -13.00
N SER A 196 0.84 -12.24 -13.70
CA SER A 196 -0.19 -11.20 -13.88
C SER A 196 -0.70 -10.68 -12.54
N TYR A 197 -0.94 -11.58 -11.57
CA TYR A 197 -1.37 -11.21 -10.23
C TYR A 197 -0.37 -10.30 -9.51
N ILE A 198 0.91 -10.70 -9.40
CA ILE A 198 1.88 -9.91 -8.62
C ILE A 198 2.22 -8.58 -9.31
N ILE A 199 2.30 -8.56 -10.65
CA ILE A 199 2.53 -7.33 -11.42
C ILE A 199 1.33 -6.40 -11.27
N TYR A 200 0.11 -6.92 -11.38
CA TYR A 200 -1.10 -6.15 -11.13
C TYR A 200 -1.11 -5.57 -9.71
N ARG A 201 -0.72 -6.34 -8.68
CA ARG A 201 -0.62 -5.83 -7.30
C ARG A 201 0.35 -4.66 -7.17
N ILE A 202 1.50 -4.71 -7.85
CA ILE A 202 2.46 -3.59 -7.85
C ILE A 202 1.85 -2.38 -8.58
N ILE A 203 1.21 -2.58 -9.73
CA ILE A 203 0.55 -1.50 -10.50
C ILE A 203 -0.57 -0.85 -9.67
N ASP A 204 -1.42 -1.66 -9.05
CA ASP A 204 -2.55 -1.23 -8.22
C ASP A 204 -2.07 -0.49 -6.96
N PHE A 205 -1.01 -0.98 -6.30
CA PHE A 205 -0.42 -0.32 -5.14
C PHE A 205 -0.01 1.14 -5.42
N PHE A 206 0.48 1.42 -6.63
CA PHE A 206 0.84 2.78 -7.06
C PHE A 206 -0.30 3.53 -7.77
N ASN A 207 -1.51 2.95 -7.84
CA ASN A 207 -2.68 3.48 -8.53
C ASN A 207 -2.42 3.77 -10.02
N LEU A 208 -1.73 2.85 -10.70
CA LEU A 208 -1.32 3.04 -12.10
C LEU A 208 -2.18 2.24 -13.09
N LYS A 209 -3.30 1.66 -12.65
CA LYS A 209 -4.11 0.73 -13.46
C LYS A 209 -4.53 1.28 -14.82
N ASN A 210 -4.88 2.56 -14.90
CA ASN A 210 -5.33 3.20 -16.14
C ASN A 210 -4.23 3.32 -17.21
N LEU A 211 -2.97 3.17 -16.82
CA LEU A 211 -1.82 3.19 -17.74
C LEU A 211 -1.56 1.85 -18.42
N PHE A 212 -2.26 0.79 -18.02
CA PHE A 212 -2.02 -0.56 -18.51
C PHE A 212 -3.30 -1.15 -19.09
N ASP A 213 -3.14 -1.85 -20.21
CA ASP A 213 -4.23 -2.62 -20.81
C ASP A 213 -4.31 -4.02 -20.19
N PHE A 214 -5.42 -4.27 -19.50
CA PHE A 214 -5.73 -5.57 -18.88
C PHE A 214 -6.77 -6.38 -19.67
N SER A 215 -7.15 -5.96 -20.88
CA SER A 215 -8.24 -6.59 -21.64
C SER A 215 -8.02 -8.08 -21.85
N THR A 216 -6.79 -8.49 -22.15
CA THR A 216 -6.52 -9.90 -22.44
C THR A 216 -6.51 -10.79 -21.20
N ILE A 217 -6.00 -10.31 -20.05
CA ILE A 217 -6.09 -11.10 -18.81
C ILE A 217 -7.55 -11.20 -18.34
N LYS A 218 -8.35 -10.16 -18.60
CA LYS A 218 -9.81 -10.20 -18.39
C LYS A 218 -10.47 -11.30 -19.22
N GLU A 219 -10.15 -11.36 -20.51
CA GLU A 219 -10.67 -12.38 -21.41
C GLU A 219 -10.24 -13.79 -20.99
N TYR A 220 -8.98 -13.96 -20.59
CA TYR A 220 -8.47 -15.24 -20.12
C TYR A 220 -9.24 -15.75 -18.88
N ILE A 221 -9.35 -14.93 -17.84
CA ILE A 221 -10.05 -15.30 -16.60
C ILE A 221 -11.53 -15.62 -16.87
N ALA A 222 -12.20 -14.81 -17.69
CA ALA A 222 -13.61 -14.99 -18.01
C ALA A 222 -13.91 -16.26 -18.81
N ASN A 223 -12.97 -16.75 -19.62
CA ASN A 223 -13.21 -17.83 -20.57
C ASN A 223 -12.51 -19.15 -20.24
N LYS A 224 -11.59 -19.17 -19.25
CA LYS A 224 -10.70 -20.31 -18.97
C LYS A 224 -10.73 -20.77 -17.52
N TYR A 225 -11.92 -20.87 -16.92
CA TYR A 225 -12.09 -21.35 -15.52
C TYR A 225 -11.33 -22.62 -15.21
N ASP A 226 -11.38 -23.61 -16.10
CA ASP A 226 -10.78 -24.91 -15.86
C ASP A 226 -9.24 -24.85 -15.83
N ASP A 227 -8.64 -23.78 -16.38
CA ASP A 227 -7.20 -23.57 -16.34
C ASP A 227 -6.72 -22.94 -15.02
N TRP A 228 -7.61 -22.24 -14.28
CA TRP A 228 -7.22 -21.46 -13.11
C TRP A 228 -7.97 -21.80 -11.82
N LEU A 229 -9.12 -22.48 -11.88
CA LEU A 229 -9.72 -23.13 -10.72
C LEU A 229 -8.99 -24.45 -10.44
N ASP A 230 -7.73 -24.30 -10.06
CA ASP A 230 -6.83 -25.40 -9.74
C ASP A 230 -5.91 -25.00 -8.58
N THR A 231 -5.31 -26.01 -7.96
CA THR A 231 -4.31 -25.88 -6.89
C THR A 231 -2.91 -26.19 -7.42
N ILE A 232 -1.86 -25.73 -6.72
CA ILE A 232 -0.48 -26.08 -7.06
C ILE A 232 0.24 -26.79 -5.90
N PRO A 233 1.21 -27.70 -6.18
CA PRO A 233 1.88 -28.45 -5.12
C PRO A 233 2.73 -27.64 -4.13
N LEU A 234 3.10 -26.38 -4.44
CA LEU A 234 4.05 -25.57 -3.65
C LEU A 234 3.49 -24.16 -3.36
N VAL A 235 2.33 -24.12 -2.73
CA VAL A 235 1.66 -22.87 -2.35
C VAL A 235 2.46 -22.12 -1.30
N SER A 236 2.77 -20.86 -1.59
CA SER A 236 3.40 -19.94 -0.63
C SER A 236 2.95 -18.51 -0.83
N LEU A 237 3.36 -17.61 0.06
CA LEU A 237 3.16 -16.17 -0.14
C LEU A 237 3.92 -15.62 -1.33
N LYS A 238 5.00 -16.31 -1.72
CA LYS A 238 5.72 -16.05 -2.95
C LYS A 238 5.11 -16.76 -4.14
N ASN A 239 4.50 -17.92 -3.98
CA ASN A 239 3.84 -18.65 -5.07
C ASN A 239 2.36 -18.81 -4.71
N PRO A 240 1.55 -17.75 -4.86
CA PRO A 240 0.14 -17.77 -4.51
C PRO A 240 -0.64 -18.80 -5.31
N ASP A 241 -1.69 -19.36 -4.72
CA ASP A 241 -2.46 -20.39 -5.40
C ASP A 241 -3.19 -19.85 -6.65
N LEU A 242 -3.45 -20.72 -7.64
CA LEU A 242 -3.99 -20.29 -8.94
C LEU A 242 -5.42 -19.79 -8.82
N TYR A 243 -6.28 -20.53 -8.12
CA TYR A 243 -7.67 -20.11 -7.91
C TYR A 243 -7.74 -18.76 -7.20
N TYR A 244 -6.84 -18.50 -6.26
CA TYR A 244 -6.76 -17.23 -5.56
C TYR A 244 -6.27 -16.10 -6.48
N CYS A 245 -5.25 -16.34 -7.31
CA CYS A 245 -4.80 -15.34 -8.29
C CYS A 245 -5.92 -14.96 -9.27
N GLY A 246 -6.64 -15.96 -9.78
CA GLY A 246 -7.77 -15.77 -10.70
C GLY A 246 -8.90 -14.98 -10.04
N MET A 247 -9.31 -15.39 -8.83
CA MET A 247 -10.36 -14.69 -8.07
C MET A 247 -9.96 -13.27 -7.71
N TYR A 248 -8.73 -13.05 -7.27
CA TYR A 248 -8.23 -11.72 -6.93
C TYR A 248 -8.30 -10.79 -8.15
N LEU A 249 -7.77 -11.24 -9.29
CA LEU A 249 -7.79 -10.46 -10.52
C LEU A 249 -9.23 -10.23 -11.01
N ALA A 250 -10.10 -11.25 -10.91
CA ALA A 250 -11.52 -11.12 -11.26
C ALA A 250 -12.21 -10.01 -10.46
N ASN A 251 -12.04 -10.03 -9.14
CA ASN A 251 -12.61 -9.03 -8.25
C ASN A 251 -12.06 -7.63 -8.57
N GLN A 252 -10.73 -7.50 -8.66
CA GLN A 252 -10.08 -6.19 -8.82
C GLN A 252 -10.28 -5.55 -10.20
N LEU A 253 -10.48 -6.36 -11.25
CA LEU A 253 -10.71 -5.91 -12.62
C LEU A 253 -12.20 -5.90 -13.00
N SER A 254 -13.09 -6.21 -12.05
CA SER A 254 -14.54 -6.31 -12.22
C SER A 254 -14.94 -7.24 -13.36
N ILE A 255 -14.32 -8.42 -13.41
CA ILE A 255 -14.61 -9.46 -14.40
C ILE A 255 -15.84 -10.24 -13.92
N PRO A 256 -16.89 -10.39 -14.74
CA PRO A 256 -18.04 -11.20 -14.36
C PRO A 256 -17.62 -12.65 -14.24
N ILE A 257 -17.89 -13.27 -13.08
CA ILE A 257 -17.56 -14.66 -12.82
C ILE A 257 -18.73 -15.48 -12.28
N ASP A 258 -18.72 -16.77 -12.56
CA ASP A 258 -19.67 -17.74 -11.99
C ASP A 258 -19.29 -18.06 -10.53
N LEU A 259 -19.92 -17.34 -9.59
CA LEU A 259 -19.68 -17.51 -8.17
C LEU A 259 -20.12 -18.87 -7.64
N ASP A 260 -21.13 -19.52 -8.22
CA ASP A 260 -21.61 -20.82 -7.77
C ASP A 260 -20.59 -21.91 -8.12
N LYS A 261 -20.00 -21.85 -9.33
CA LYS A 261 -18.89 -22.73 -9.71
C LYS A 261 -17.68 -22.54 -8.79
N ILE A 262 -17.34 -21.30 -8.44
CA ILE A 262 -16.22 -21.00 -7.52
C ILE A 262 -16.52 -21.52 -6.11
N LYS A 263 -17.72 -21.30 -5.58
CA LYS A 263 -18.13 -21.81 -4.27
C LYS A 263 -18.07 -23.33 -4.22
N TYR A 264 -18.54 -24.01 -5.27
CA TYR A 264 -18.44 -25.47 -5.38
C TYR A 264 -16.99 -25.95 -5.35
N PHE A 265 -16.10 -25.32 -6.13
CA PHE A 265 -14.67 -25.62 -6.10
C PHE A 265 -14.08 -25.41 -4.70
N LEU A 266 -14.39 -24.29 -4.04
CA LEU A 266 -13.89 -23.99 -2.70
C LEU A 266 -14.35 -25.01 -1.65
N LEU A 267 -15.57 -25.55 -1.75
CA LEU A 267 -16.02 -26.61 -0.85
C LEU A 267 -15.20 -27.89 -1.00
N ASN A 268 -14.78 -28.23 -2.22
CA ASN A 268 -13.85 -29.37 -2.43
C ASN A 268 -12.48 -29.08 -1.82
N ILE A 269 -11.94 -27.86 -2.01
CA ILE A 269 -10.68 -27.44 -1.37
C ILE A 269 -10.79 -27.49 0.16
N TYR A 270 -11.95 -27.09 0.72
CA TYR A 270 -12.21 -27.23 2.15
C TYR A 270 -12.11 -28.69 2.61
N ASP A 271 -12.77 -29.61 1.90
CA ASP A 271 -12.76 -31.04 2.23
C ASP A 271 -11.34 -31.62 2.13
N GLU A 272 -10.59 -31.29 1.07
CA GLU A 272 -9.17 -31.67 0.92
C GLU A 272 -8.32 -31.21 2.11
N ASN A 273 -8.46 -29.94 2.54
CA ASN A 273 -7.68 -29.40 3.66
C ASN A 273 -7.97 -30.13 4.98
N ILE A 274 -9.21 -30.54 5.25
CA ILE A 274 -9.56 -31.19 6.52
C ILE A 274 -9.27 -32.69 6.54
N ASP A 275 -9.22 -33.33 5.37
CA ASP A 275 -8.95 -34.76 5.17
C ASP A 275 -7.44 -35.05 5.07
N GLU A 276 -6.66 -34.17 4.42
CA GLU A 276 -5.22 -34.36 4.24
C GLU A 276 -4.38 -34.01 5.48
N PHE A 277 -4.85 -33.07 6.31
CA PHE A 277 -4.05 -32.50 7.41
C PHE A 277 -4.67 -32.75 8.79
N GLU A 278 -3.83 -33.15 9.74
CA GLU A 278 -4.23 -33.28 11.16
C GLU A 278 -4.43 -31.91 11.80
N ALA A 279 -3.63 -30.90 11.40
CA ALA A 279 -3.73 -29.52 11.85
C ALA A 279 -3.70 -28.53 10.66
N PRO A 280 -4.80 -28.39 9.89
CA PRO A 280 -4.80 -27.70 8.60
C PRO A 280 -4.19 -26.29 8.65
N LEU A 281 -4.57 -25.47 9.64
CA LEU A 281 -4.02 -24.12 9.80
C LEU A 281 -2.49 -24.08 9.98
N ILE A 282 -1.89 -25.11 10.58
CA ILE A 282 -0.47 -25.15 10.91
C ILE A 282 0.34 -25.85 9.82
N GLU A 283 -0.18 -26.94 9.28
CA GLU A 283 0.52 -27.75 8.27
C GLU A 283 0.36 -27.16 6.86
N ALA A 284 -0.80 -26.59 6.59
CA ALA A 284 -1.21 -26.04 5.30
C ALA A 284 -1.50 -24.54 5.36
N THR A 285 -0.77 -23.79 6.22
CA THR A 285 -1.05 -22.37 6.53
C THR A 285 -1.32 -21.50 5.30
N ASN A 286 -0.52 -21.65 4.24
CA ASN A 286 -0.67 -20.84 3.03
C ASN A 286 -1.93 -21.23 2.22
N GLN A 287 -2.24 -22.53 2.12
CA GLN A 287 -3.45 -23.02 1.44
C GLN A 287 -4.70 -22.55 2.19
N VAL A 288 -4.73 -22.72 3.51
CA VAL A 288 -5.82 -22.24 4.36
C VAL A 288 -5.98 -20.72 4.27
N TYR A 289 -4.87 -19.97 4.22
CA TYR A 289 -4.89 -18.52 4.05
C TYR A 289 -5.53 -18.10 2.71
N TYR A 290 -5.13 -18.70 1.59
CA TYR A 290 -5.70 -18.39 0.28
C TYR A 290 -7.14 -18.90 0.13
N PHE A 291 -7.48 -20.00 0.78
CA PHE A 291 -8.84 -20.50 0.87
C PHE A 291 -9.74 -19.47 1.55
N PHE A 292 -9.39 -19.00 2.76
CA PHE A 292 -10.17 -17.97 3.46
C PHE A 292 -10.28 -16.68 2.65
N LYS A 293 -9.18 -16.20 2.06
CA LYS A 293 -9.19 -14.99 1.23
C LYS A 293 -10.11 -15.13 0.03
N THR A 294 -10.11 -16.28 -0.63
CA THR A 294 -10.98 -16.53 -1.79
C THR A 294 -12.43 -16.71 -1.37
N ALA A 295 -12.68 -17.44 -0.28
CA ALA A 295 -14.01 -17.63 0.30
C ALA A 295 -14.67 -16.28 0.65
N TRP A 296 -13.93 -15.35 1.26
CA TRP A 296 -14.44 -14.01 1.53
C TRP A 296 -14.72 -13.21 0.26
N MET A 297 -13.87 -13.30 -0.77
CA MET A 297 -14.14 -12.62 -2.05
C MET A 297 -15.34 -13.20 -2.79
N ALA A 298 -15.63 -14.48 -2.58
CA ALA A 298 -16.74 -15.19 -3.21
C ALA A 298 -18.03 -15.13 -2.38
N ASP A 299 -18.04 -14.45 -1.22
CA ASP A 299 -19.15 -14.48 -0.25
C ASP A 299 -19.57 -15.92 0.11
N LEU A 300 -18.58 -16.79 0.36
CA LEU A 300 -18.79 -18.14 0.88
C LEU A 300 -18.80 -18.09 2.41
N GLU A 301 -19.97 -18.29 3.00
CA GLU A 301 -20.13 -18.37 4.45
C GLU A 301 -19.80 -19.77 4.95
N LEU A 302 -18.86 -19.86 5.90
CA LEU A 302 -18.52 -21.11 6.57
C LEU A 302 -19.23 -21.18 7.92
N SER A 303 -19.79 -22.36 8.22
CA SER A 303 -20.37 -22.61 9.53
C SER A 303 -19.31 -22.59 10.64
N PRO A 304 -19.67 -22.29 11.91
CA PRO A 304 -18.74 -22.36 13.03
C PRO A 304 -18.04 -23.71 13.17
N ARG A 305 -18.71 -24.80 12.80
CA ARG A 305 -18.13 -26.15 12.76
C ARG A 305 -17.02 -26.24 11.72
N GLN A 306 -17.26 -25.78 10.49
CA GLN A 306 -16.25 -25.80 9.43
C GLN A 306 -15.04 -24.94 9.79
N ILE A 307 -15.26 -23.78 10.39
CA ILE A 307 -14.17 -22.94 10.91
C ILE A 307 -13.38 -23.71 11.98
N THR A 308 -14.05 -24.39 12.90
CA THR A 308 -13.38 -25.17 13.95
C THR A 308 -12.51 -26.29 13.38
N GLU A 309 -12.99 -27.00 12.35
CA GLU A 309 -12.22 -28.07 11.68
C GLU A 309 -10.97 -27.53 10.98
N LEU A 310 -11.03 -26.37 10.32
CA LEU A 310 -9.85 -25.75 9.70
C LEU A 310 -8.81 -25.28 10.73
N LEU A 311 -9.27 -24.87 11.91
CA LEU A 311 -8.42 -24.39 13.00
C LEU A 311 -7.97 -25.50 13.96
N LYS A 312 -8.41 -26.75 13.74
CA LYS A 312 -8.05 -27.89 14.60
C LYS A 312 -6.54 -28.10 14.62
N GLY A 313 -6.01 -28.56 15.75
CA GLY A 313 -4.60 -28.89 15.89
C GLY A 313 -4.20 -29.20 17.33
N GLU A 314 -3.57 -30.36 17.51
CA GLU A 314 -3.03 -30.80 18.80
C GLU A 314 -1.87 -29.92 19.27
N GLU A 315 -1.60 -29.92 20.59
CA GLU A 315 -0.52 -29.14 21.21
C GLU A 315 0.87 -29.38 20.56
N LYS A 316 1.12 -30.59 20.04
CA LYS A 316 2.38 -30.95 19.38
C LYS A 316 2.74 -30.01 18.21
N PHE A 317 1.74 -29.52 17.47
CA PHE A 317 1.92 -28.61 16.33
C PHE A 317 2.29 -27.17 16.77
N PHE A 318 1.97 -26.80 18.00
CA PHE A 318 2.35 -25.53 18.62
C PHE A 318 3.65 -25.64 19.45
N GLY A 319 4.29 -26.81 19.43
CA GLY A 319 5.57 -27.04 20.06
C GLY A 319 6.72 -26.39 19.28
N HIS A 320 7.79 -26.03 20.00
CA HIS A 320 9.00 -25.41 19.42
C HIS A 320 9.60 -26.23 18.27
N THR A 321 9.49 -27.56 18.30
CA THR A 321 10.01 -28.46 17.26
C THR A 321 9.30 -28.28 15.92
N TYR A 322 8.00 -27.98 15.92
CA TYR A 322 7.22 -27.79 14.69
C TYR A 322 7.34 -26.35 14.21
N LEU A 323 7.09 -25.38 15.09
CA LEU A 323 7.07 -23.95 14.76
C LEU A 323 8.40 -23.43 14.19
N LYS A 324 9.55 -23.98 14.63
CA LYS A 324 10.86 -23.60 14.10
C LYS A 324 11.01 -23.86 12.59
N ASN A 325 10.23 -24.79 12.03
CA ASN A 325 10.29 -25.18 10.62
C ASN A 325 9.36 -24.36 9.74
N LEU A 326 8.39 -23.64 10.31
CA LEU A 326 7.51 -22.75 9.58
C LEU A 326 8.22 -21.46 9.21
N GLU A 327 7.86 -20.86 8.08
CA GLU A 327 8.29 -19.52 7.71
C GLU A 327 7.77 -18.48 8.70
N THR A 328 8.51 -17.39 8.87
CA THR A 328 8.12 -16.31 9.79
C THR A 328 6.79 -15.68 9.39
N SER A 329 6.53 -15.56 8.09
CA SER A 329 5.27 -15.06 7.56
C SER A 329 4.11 -16.00 7.87
N GLN A 330 4.29 -17.33 7.76
CA GLN A 330 3.29 -18.33 8.16
C GLN A 330 2.94 -18.23 9.66
N LEU A 331 3.94 -18.10 10.54
CA LEU A 331 3.71 -17.91 11.97
C LEU A 331 2.80 -16.70 12.26
N VAL A 332 3.02 -15.61 11.54
CA VAL A 332 2.16 -14.42 11.65
C VAL A 332 0.78 -14.65 11.05
N ILE A 333 0.69 -15.31 9.89
CA ILE A 333 -0.59 -15.58 9.22
C ILE A 333 -1.52 -16.40 10.10
N ILE A 334 -1.00 -17.39 10.83
CA ILE A 334 -1.78 -18.16 11.82
C ILE A 334 -2.46 -17.20 12.79
N LEU A 335 -1.70 -16.26 13.37
CA LEU A 335 -2.24 -15.25 14.30
C LEU A 335 -3.23 -14.30 13.62
N MET A 336 -2.98 -13.92 12.36
CA MET A 336 -3.87 -13.05 11.59
C MET A 336 -5.20 -13.72 11.29
N ILE A 337 -5.22 -15.01 10.92
CA ILE A 337 -6.45 -15.77 10.66
C ILE A 337 -7.31 -15.82 11.92
N TYR A 338 -6.71 -16.16 13.07
CA TYR A 338 -7.43 -16.10 14.35
C TYR A 338 -7.99 -14.70 14.65
N ASN A 339 -7.22 -13.64 14.38
CA ASN A 339 -7.68 -12.27 14.59
C ASN A 339 -8.84 -11.89 13.67
N GLN A 340 -8.76 -12.21 12.38
CA GLN A 340 -9.80 -11.91 11.39
C GLN A 340 -11.11 -12.68 11.67
N LEU A 341 -11.02 -13.87 12.26
CA LEU A 341 -12.18 -14.65 12.69
C LEU A 341 -12.74 -14.24 14.06
N GLY A 342 -12.13 -13.26 14.75
CA GLY A 342 -12.55 -12.85 16.10
C GLY A 342 -12.28 -13.90 17.18
N LEU A 343 -11.26 -14.75 16.95
CA LEU A 343 -10.88 -15.88 17.81
C LEU A 343 -9.49 -15.71 18.45
N TYR A 344 -8.81 -14.59 18.23
CA TYR A 344 -7.46 -14.34 18.76
C TYR A 344 -7.38 -14.47 20.29
N ASP A 345 -8.33 -13.86 21.01
CA ASP A 345 -8.38 -13.93 22.48
C ASP A 345 -8.85 -15.28 23.01
N LYS A 346 -9.26 -16.20 22.12
CA LYS A 346 -9.65 -17.58 22.47
C LYS A 346 -8.54 -18.59 22.24
N ILE A 347 -7.40 -18.17 21.66
CA ILE A 347 -6.22 -19.03 21.56
C ILE A 347 -5.72 -19.29 22.98
N GLU A 348 -5.44 -20.55 23.29
CA GLU A 348 -4.78 -20.91 24.55
C GLU A 348 -3.46 -20.12 24.71
N GLU A 349 -3.27 -19.54 25.90
CA GLU A 349 -2.16 -18.62 26.17
C GLU A 349 -0.79 -19.24 25.84
N GLU A 350 -0.62 -20.54 26.11
CA GLU A 350 0.61 -21.27 25.80
C GLU A 350 0.88 -21.36 24.30
N LYS A 351 -0.13 -21.71 23.49
CA LYS A 351 -0.02 -21.79 22.02
C LYS A 351 0.34 -20.44 21.44
N LEU A 352 -0.36 -19.39 21.87
CA LEU A 352 -0.10 -18.02 21.47
C LEU A 352 1.33 -17.60 21.82
N ARG A 353 1.75 -17.84 23.08
CA ARG A 353 3.10 -17.53 23.56
C ARG A 353 4.17 -18.26 22.75
N ASN A 354 3.97 -19.51 22.37
CA ASN A 354 4.94 -20.30 21.61
C ASN A 354 5.16 -19.73 20.21
N ILE A 355 4.08 -19.37 19.49
CA ILE A 355 4.16 -18.73 18.17
C ILE A 355 4.90 -17.40 18.28
N ILE A 356 4.53 -16.55 19.25
CA ILE A 356 5.14 -15.24 19.45
C ILE A 356 6.62 -15.37 19.77
N ASN A 357 6.99 -16.25 20.71
CA ASN A 357 8.38 -16.48 21.08
C ASN A 357 9.23 -16.90 19.89
N GLU A 358 8.66 -17.70 18.98
CA GLU A 358 9.36 -18.11 17.77
C GLU A 358 9.52 -16.95 16.77
N ILE A 359 8.51 -16.06 16.64
CA ILE A 359 8.65 -14.82 15.86
C ILE A 359 9.75 -13.92 16.45
N GLU A 360 9.77 -13.69 17.77
CA GLU A 360 10.77 -12.81 18.41
C GLU A 360 12.21 -13.28 18.17
N LYS A 361 12.47 -14.59 18.18
CA LYS A 361 13.81 -15.17 17.92
C LYS A 361 14.34 -14.86 16.51
N ARG A 362 13.47 -14.45 15.58
CA ARG A 362 13.81 -14.20 14.17
C ARG A 362 13.92 -12.71 13.85
N ILE A 363 13.68 -11.85 14.82
CA ILE A 363 13.92 -10.41 14.74
C ILE A 363 15.39 -10.17 15.09
N ALA A 364 16.17 -9.76 14.10
CA ALA A 364 17.55 -9.35 14.29
C ALA A 364 17.68 -7.82 14.14
N PRO A 365 18.73 -7.18 14.69
CA PRO A 365 18.97 -5.74 14.51
C PRO A 365 18.93 -5.34 13.03
N GLU A 366 19.50 -6.21 12.21
CA GLU A 366 19.65 -6.03 10.79
C GLU A 366 18.34 -6.31 10.00
N GLY A 367 17.28 -6.77 10.65
CA GLY A 367 15.99 -7.05 10.03
C GLY A 367 15.46 -8.44 10.37
N ILE A 368 14.40 -8.87 9.67
CA ILE A 368 13.60 -10.02 10.06
C ILE A 368 13.89 -11.19 9.14
N LYS A 369 14.27 -12.33 9.73
CA LYS A 369 14.63 -13.55 8.99
C LYS A 369 13.39 -14.34 8.56
N GLN A 370 13.44 -14.98 7.39
CA GLN A 370 12.39 -15.89 6.89
C GLN A 370 12.28 -17.17 7.74
N PHE A 371 13.41 -17.67 8.22
CA PHE A 371 13.54 -18.81 9.13
C PHE A 371 14.56 -18.46 10.22
N ARG A 372 14.67 -19.26 11.29
CA ARG A 372 15.61 -19.02 12.40
C ARG A 372 17.05 -18.78 11.94
N ASP A 373 17.51 -19.61 11.01
CA ASP A 373 18.85 -19.54 10.41
C ASP A 373 18.78 -19.10 8.93
N GLY A 374 17.65 -18.52 8.52
CA GLY A 374 17.40 -18.09 7.15
C GLY A 374 17.90 -16.67 6.85
N PHE A 375 17.76 -16.28 5.59
CA PHE A 375 18.03 -14.91 5.14
C PHE A 375 16.91 -13.95 5.59
N ILE A 376 17.23 -12.66 5.59
CA ILE A 376 16.24 -11.60 5.87
C ILE A 376 15.38 -11.41 4.62
N SER A 377 14.07 -11.39 4.76
CA SER A 377 13.11 -11.20 3.65
C SER A 377 12.23 -9.98 3.89
N ALA A 378 11.80 -9.34 2.81
CA ALA A 378 10.84 -8.25 2.88
C ALA A 378 9.45 -8.77 3.27
N GLU A 379 9.12 -9.99 2.86
CA GLU A 379 7.89 -10.68 3.26
C GLU A 379 7.82 -10.85 4.79
N ALA A 380 8.81 -11.50 5.41
CA ALA A 380 8.83 -11.66 6.87
C ALA A 380 8.86 -10.30 7.59
N THR A 381 9.56 -9.33 7.01
CA THR A 381 9.58 -7.95 7.53
C THR A 381 8.18 -7.34 7.58
N TYR A 382 7.43 -7.41 6.48
CA TYR A 382 6.06 -6.90 6.41
C TYR A 382 5.17 -7.56 7.46
N PHE A 383 5.14 -8.90 7.48
CA PHE A 383 4.25 -9.65 8.37
C PHE A 383 4.58 -9.41 9.84
N VAL A 384 5.86 -9.40 10.23
CA VAL A 384 6.21 -9.12 11.64
C VAL A 384 5.93 -7.67 12.02
N LEU A 385 6.18 -6.69 11.14
CA LEU A 385 5.78 -5.30 11.41
C LEU A 385 4.26 -5.18 11.60
N TYR A 386 3.47 -5.85 10.76
CA TYR A 386 2.03 -5.89 10.91
C TYR A 386 1.60 -6.56 12.21
N CYS A 387 2.22 -7.70 12.55
CA CYS A 387 1.99 -8.42 13.80
C CYS A 387 2.21 -7.54 15.04
N LYS A 388 3.34 -6.85 15.05
CA LYS A 388 3.67 -5.90 16.12
C LYS A 388 2.71 -4.71 16.13
N TYR A 389 2.22 -4.27 14.97
CA TYR A 389 1.28 -3.15 14.88
C TYR A 389 -0.10 -3.49 15.46
N PHE A 390 -0.70 -4.63 15.09
CA PHE A 390 -2.01 -4.99 15.60
C PHE A 390 -1.98 -5.34 17.10
N ARG A 391 -0.84 -5.84 17.60
CA ARG A 391 -0.60 -6.14 19.02
C ARG A 391 -0.07 -4.96 19.85
N ASP A 392 0.07 -3.78 19.24
CA ASP A 392 0.60 -2.56 19.87
C ASP A 392 2.02 -2.69 20.48
N ASP A 393 2.87 -3.55 19.89
CA ASP A 393 4.21 -3.89 20.39
C ASP A 393 5.37 -3.47 19.45
N LEU A 394 5.13 -2.48 18.59
CA LEU A 394 6.13 -1.99 17.61
C LEU A 394 7.41 -1.40 18.25
N LYS A 395 7.34 -0.96 19.51
CA LYS A 395 8.47 -0.31 20.20
C LYS A 395 9.72 -1.18 20.31
N LYS A 396 9.57 -2.51 20.18
CA LYS A 396 10.68 -3.48 20.27
C LYS A 396 11.45 -3.68 18.97
N VAL A 397 11.02 -3.08 17.87
CA VAL A 397 11.64 -3.27 16.55
C VAL A 397 12.51 -2.08 16.19
N ASN A 398 13.77 -2.31 15.81
CA ASN A 398 14.66 -1.26 15.28
C ASN A 398 14.25 -0.90 13.84
N THR A 399 13.29 0.01 13.70
CA THR A 399 12.73 0.36 12.38
C THR A 399 13.71 1.13 11.50
N GLY A 400 14.73 1.79 12.07
CA GLY A 400 15.70 2.58 11.30
C GLY A 400 16.52 1.73 10.32
N GLU A 401 17.15 0.67 10.82
CA GLU A 401 17.92 -0.26 9.97
C GLU A 401 17.02 -1.01 8.97
N ILE A 402 15.80 -1.35 9.38
CA ILE A 402 14.81 -1.97 8.52
C ILE A 402 14.48 -1.06 7.33
N ILE A 403 14.20 0.23 7.57
CA ILE A 403 13.85 1.17 6.50
C ILE A 403 15.01 1.31 5.49
N ASP A 404 16.25 1.52 5.95
CA ASP A 404 17.42 1.63 5.06
C ASP A 404 17.57 0.40 4.15
N ARG A 405 17.31 -0.79 4.70
CA ARG A 405 17.38 -2.06 3.96
C ARG A 405 16.23 -2.24 2.99
N LEU A 406 15.01 -1.90 3.38
CA LEU A 406 13.85 -1.94 2.50
C LEU A 406 14.06 -1.02 1.29
N ILE A 407 14.50 0.22 1.50
CA ILE A 407 14.82 1.17 0.41
C ILE A 407 15.93 0.60 -0.48
N SER A 408 17.02 0.10 0.11
CA SER A 408 18.13 -0.46 -0.65
C SER A 408 17.72 -1.68 -1.48
N ARG A 409 16.86 -2.56 -0.93
CA ARG A 409 16.29 -3.72 -1.65
C ARG A 409 15.41 -3.29 -2.81
N ILE A 410 14.53 -2.32 -2.61
CA ILE A 410 13.68 -1.78 -3.69
C ILE A 410 14.57 -1.32 -4.85
N PHE A 411 15.58 -0.50 -4.57
CA PHE A 411 16.48 0.03 -5.59
C PHE A 411 17.27 -1.07 -6.32
N ARG A 412 17.81 -2.04 -5.58
CA ARG A 412 18.54 -3.18 -6.14
C ARG A 412 17.63 -4.08 -6.97
N ASN A 413 16.47 -4.47 -6.44
CA ASN A 413 15.56 -5.37 -7.14
C ASN A 413 15.02 -4.72 -8.41
N LEU A 414 14.73 -3.41 -8.42
CA LEU A 414 14.33 -2.69 -9.64
C LEU A 414 15.40 -2.69 -10.74
N GLN A 415 16.69 -2.79 -10.38
CA GLN A 415 17.76 -2.92 -11.37
C GLN A 415 17.80 -4.33 -11.98
N LEU A 416 17.44 -5.35 -11.20
CA LEU A 416 17.52 -6.77 -11.59
C LEU A 416 16.25 -7.29 -12.26
N ILE A 417 15.09 -6.74 -11.89
CA ILE A 417 13.80 -7.13 -12.45
C ILE A 417 13.79 -6.81 -13.93
N ASP A 418 13.37 -7.76 -14.75
CA ASP A 418 12.93 -7.54 -16.12
C ASP A 418 11.54 -8.16 -16.22
N PHE A 419 10.51 -7.35 -16.49
CA PHE A 419 9.11 -7.81 -16.51
C PHE A 419 8.83 -8.61 -17.81
N SER A 420 9.53 -9.73 -17.95
CA SER A 420 9.47 -10.65 -19.08
C SER A 420 9.16 -12.07 -18.59
N LYS A 421 9.10 -13.03 -19.52
CA LYS A 421 8.79 -14.44 -19.23
C LYS A 421 9.79 -15.09 -18.25
N ASP A 422 11.03 -14.62 -18.23
CA ASP A 422 12.12 -15.20 -17.44
C ASP A 422 12.27 -14.51 -16.06
N ILE A 423 11.22 -13.78 -15.63
CA ILE A 423 11.27 -12.99 -14.41
C ILE A 423 11.32 -13.85 -13.16
N ASN A 424 12.21 -13.49 -12.24
CA ASN A 424 12.28 -14.12 -10.94
C ASN A 424 11.15 -13.63 -10.01
N TYR A 425 10.21 -14.52 -9.69
CA TYR A 425 9.07 -14.23 -8.83
C TYR A 425 9.46 -13.79 -7.41
N ASP A 426 10.57 -14.32 -6.87
CA ASP A 426 11.08 -13.90 -5.57
C ASP A 426 11.50 -12.43 -5.56
N LEU A 427 12.03 -11.91 -6.68
CA LEU A 427 12.41 -10.50 -6.77
C LEU A 427 11.18 -9.58 -6.79
N LEU A 428 10.11 -9.99 -7.48
CA LEU A 428 8.84 -9.25 -7.52
C LEU A 428 8.16 -9.21 -6.17
N THR A 429 8.08 -10.36 -5.49
CA THR A 429 7.45 -10.45 -4.17
C THR A 429 8.25 -9.70 -3.12
N GLU A 430 9.59 -9.78 -3.14
CA GLU A 430 10.45 -8.96 -2.29
C GLU A 430 10.27 -7.45 -2.56
N LEU A 431 10.15 -7.04 -3.82
CA LEU A 431 9.88 -5.64 -4.17
C LEU A 431 8.51 -5.20 -3.62
N TYR A 432 7.49 -6.03 -3.82
CA TYR A 432 6.12 -5.76 -3.39
C TYR A 432 6.03 -5.63 -1.87
N TYR A 433 6.47 -6.63 -1.11
CA TYR A 433 6.42 -6.59 0.36
C TYR A 433 7.33 -5.52 0.96
N ALA A 434 8.40 -5.12 0.28
CA ALA A 434 9.18 -3.97 0.71
C ALA A 434 8.38 -2.66 0.61
N CYS A 435 7.61 -2.50 -0.46
CA CYS A 435 6.71 -1.35 -0.61
C CYS A 435 5.57 -1.39 0.42
N GLU A 436 4.95 -2.55 0.65
CA GLU A 436 3.93 -2.75 1.68
C GLU A 436 4.45 -2.41 3.08
N SER A 437 5.68 -2.83 3.42
CA SER A 437 6.30 -2.49 4.69
C SER A 437 6.47 -0.98 4.87
N LEU A 438 6.87 -0.26 3.82
CA LEU A 438 6.98 1.20 3.86
C LEU A 438 5.60 1.87 3.94
N GLN A 439 4.58 1.32 3.27
CA GLN A 439 3.21 1.81 3.38
C GLN A 439 2.69 1.67 4.81
N LEU A 440 2.89 0.50 5.43
CA LEU A 440 2.49 0.23 6.81
C LEU A 440 3.10 1.27 7.75
N LEU A 441 4.42 1.43 7.74
CA LEU A 441 5.12 2.42 8.59
C LEU A 441 4.65 3.86 8.35
N SER A 442 4.23 4.19 7.13
CA SER A 442 3.76 5.51 6.71
C SER A 442 2.30 5.78 7.07
N CYS A 443 1.48 4.74 7.16
CA CYS A 443 0.02 4.81 7.37
C CYS A 443 -0.41 4.20 8.71
N MET A 444 0.52 4.01 9.64
CA MET A 444 0.21 3.68 11.03
C MET A 444 -0.29 4.92 11.79
N GLY A 445 -0.85 4.71 12.98
CA GLY A 445 -1.24 5.81 13.88
C GLY A 445 -0.11 6.84 14.08
N VAL A 446 -0.46 8.12 14.12
CA VAL A 446 0.46 9.27 13.99
C VAL A 446 1.68 9.17 14.91
N GLU A 447 1.48 8.84 16.18
CA GLU A 447 2.56 8.70 17.14
C GLU A 447 3.56 7.60 16.75
N ASN A 448 3.06 6.44 16.32
CA ASN A 448 3.91 5.33 15.89
C ASN A 448 4.60 5.65 14.56
N MET A 449 3.92 6.32 13.63
CA MET A 449 4.52 6.77 12.37
C MET A 449 5.65 7.79 12.62
N ILE A 450 5.48 8.76 13.52
CA ILE A 450 6.55 9.69 13.90
C ILE A 450 7.73 8.96 14.53
N LYS A 451 7.47 8.07 15.50
CA LYS A 451 8.51 7.34 16.23
C LYS A 451 9.33 6.40 15.34
N ASN A 452 8.67 5.75 14.37
CA ASN A 452 9.27 4.65 13.62
C ASN A 452 9.75 5.05 12.21
N LEU A 453 9.05 5.97 11.53
CA LEU A 453 9.39 6.43 10.17
C LEU A 453 10.03 7.82 10.20
N ALA A 454 9.37 8.80 10.80
CA ALA A 454 9.81 10.19 10.72
C ALA A 454 11.16 10.40 11.43
N ARG A 455 11.35 9.77 12.59
CA ARG A 455 12.65 9.75 13.29
C ARG A 455 13.80 9.27 12.40
N HIS A 456 13.54 8.36 11.47
CA HIS A 456 14.58 7.90 10.55
C HIS A 456 14.84 8.89 9.40
N LEU A 457 13.81 9.57 8.90
CA LEU A 457 13.86 10.38 7.68
C LEU A 457 14.07 11.88 7.91
N PHE A 458 13.74 12.40 9.08
CA PHE A 458 13.89 13.82 9.43
C PHE A 458 15.04 14.05 10.44
N PRO A 459 15.66 15.24 10.41
CA PRO A 459 16.57 15.70 11.46
C PRO A 459 15.98 15.56 12.87
N ASP A 460 16.79 15.10 13.83
CA ASP A 460 16.31 14.79 15.18
C ASP A 460 15.71 16.02 15.88
N ASN A 461 16.25 17.21 15.64
CA ASN A 461 15.69 18.46 16.18
C ASN A 461 14.27 18.79 15.69
N ILE A 462 13.90 18.38 14.47
CA ILE A 462 12.51 18.51 13.97
C ILE A 462 11.60 17.55 14.73
N ILE A 463 12.08 16.33 14.96
CA ILE A 463 11.33 15.26 15.63
C ILE A 463 11.15 15.55 17.11
N ASP A 464 12.19 16.02 17.78
CA ASP A 464 12.15 16.37 19.20
C ASP A 464 11.17 17.54 19.44
N GLU A 465 11.14 18.54 18.56
CA GLU A 465 10.16 19.63 18.61
C GLU A 465 8.72 19.12 18.39
N LEU A 466 8.50 18.15 17.50
CA LEU A 466 7.18 17.54 17.29
C LEU A 466 6.70 16.76 18.52
N LEU A 467 7.61 15.97 19.13
CA LEU A 467 7.30 15.13 20.28
C LEU A 467 7.10 15.96 21.56
N SER A 468 7.88 17.04 21.75
CA SER A 468 7.84 17.89 22.95
C SER A 468 6.67 18.87 22.98
N ASN A 469 6.28 19.43 21.84
CA ASN A 469 5.26 20.49 21.78
C ASN A 469 3.80 19.98 21.86
N GLY A 470 3.56 18.68 22.06
CA GLY A 470 2.20 18.10 22.10
C GLY A 470 1.39 18.26 20.80
N ARG A 471 2.02 18.75 19.71
CA ARG A 471 1.39 19.03 18.40
C ARG A 471 0.74 17.79 17.76
N ILE A 472 1.15 16.60 18.19
CA ILE A 472 0.55 15.30 17.82
C ILE A 472 -0.96 15.26 18.15
N ARG A 473 -1.44 16.06 19.12
CA ARG A 473 -2.85 16.09 19.55
C ARG A 473 -3.72 17.09 18.76
N ASN A 474 -3.14 17.97 17.94
CA ASN A 474 -3.93 18.92 17.15
C ASN A 474 -4.45 18.25 15.87
N ARG A 475 -5.78 18.11 15.78
CA ARG A 475 -6.51 17.28 14.80
C ARG A 475 -6.88 17.97 13.49
N ASN A 476 -6.45 19.20 13.23
CA ASN A 476 -6.93 19.96 12.06
C ASN A 476 -5.95 19.86 10.88
N SER A 477 -5.62 18.65 10.44
CA SER A 477 -4.92 18.47 9.16
C SER A 477 -5.92 18.62 8.03
N ARG A 478 -5.54 19.33 6.97
CA ARG A 478 -6.33 19.44 5.72
C ARG A 478 -5.98 18.35 4.71
N LEU A 479 -5.08 17.43 5.07
CA LEU A 479 -4.73 16.27 4.27
C LEU A 479 -5.74 15.14 4.54
N CYS A 480 -6.12 14.41 3.49
CA CYS A 480 -6.86 13.16 3.64
C CYS A 480 -6.01 12.16 4.43
N ASP A 481 -6.60 11.60 5.49
CA ASP A 481 -5.96 10.68 6.41
C ASP A 481 -5.98 9.26 5.84
N LEU A 482 -4.81 8.63 5.82
CA LEU A 482 -4.65 7.24 5.41
C LEU A 482 -4.20 6.43 6.61
N LYS A 483 -4.93 5.36 6.90
CA LYS A 483 -4.63 4.48 8.03
C LYS A 483 -4.73 3.03 7.63
N VAL A 484 -3.74 2.23 8.01
CA VAL A 484 -3.86 0.77 7.95
C VAL A 484 -4.70 0.31 9.14
N ASP A 485 -5.79 -0.39 8.86
CA ASP A 485 -6.64 -0.99 9.87
C ASP A 485 -5.87 -2.02 10.68
N ARG A 486 -6.09 -2.04 11.99
CA ARG A 486 -5.37 -2.97 12.87
C ARG A 486 -5.93 -4.39 12.81
N LEU A 487 -7.21 -4.56 12.46
CA LEU A 487 -7.84 -5.88 12.42
C LEU A 487 -7.63 -6.54 11.06
N THR A 488 -7.91 -5.81 9.99
CA THR A 488 -7.91 -6.36 8.62
C THR A 488 -6.57 -6.20 7.92
N GLY A 489 -5.80 -5.17 8.26
CA GLY A 489 -4.57 -4.79 7.58
C GLY A 489 -4.81 -4.03 6.28
N GLU A 490 -6.07 -3.70 6.00
CA GLU A 490 -6.46 -2.94 4.81
C GLU A 490 -6.25 -1.45 5.03
N LEU A 491 -5.98 -0.74 3.94
CA LEU A 491 -5.81 0.70 4.00
C LEU A 491 -7.17 1.41 3.94
N ILE A 492 -7.50 2.12 5.02
CA ILE A 492 -8.70 2.94 5.19
C ILE A 492 -8.39 4.40 4.84
N TYR A 493 -9.38 5.03 4.23
CA TYR A 493 -9.37 6.42 3.81
C TYR A 493 -10.32 7.21 4.72
N LEU A 494 -9.82 8.27 5.35
CA LEU A 494 -10.59 9.13 6.23
C LEU A 494 -10.58 10.54 5.62
N TYR A 495 -11.77 11.02 5.23
CA TYR A 495 -12.00 12.32 4.60
C TYR A 495 -12.54 13.35 5.58
#